data_AF-A0A3L6NCS9-F1
#
_entry.id   AF-A0A3L6NCS9-F1
#
_cell.length_a   1.000
_cell.length_b   1.000
_cell.length_c   1.000
_cell.angle_alpha   90.00
_cell.angle_beta   90.00
_cell.angle_gamma   90.00
#
_symmetry.space_group_name_H-M   'P 1'
#
loop_
_entity.id
_entity.type
_entity.pdbx_description
1 polymer ?
#
loop_
_entity_poly.entity_id
_entity_poly.type
_entity_poly.pdbx_seq_one_letter_code
_entity_poly.pdbx_strand_id
1 'polypeptide(L)'
;MSKPYFSLGAERHIDAVGKDVDAMEELINKISLESDPGSDDALDAGFDPDKPDEISLWAMECQAMAARVEGYDKMIDEKLQALKDYEDTIPGTREDVPGDESQSLHRAAVQVLKFLLNTPTKFQTFLQGLGIPMTEDVKDAQQRACTSVTDSQATELLQGGTWSAKILDLEIQLSAKEVMIQEISGNVEIQKNLVQRVRGERDKLQERLNRKHKALSNLEKQANLARGETRKYSTKVLGLQKELGEANERISLLEGEVEELKDRVTADEKDHAEEILVLQNKAVKLGQEKAEAKVEANDLNAKLERVRTEAKSRLKESEKATREAVENGSEVQGSLLECRRKLGEATEENQCLKQELSRFEGIEKQAKDLNSRIGAQNRAIAERDATIEKQVNSAALILKSVSFDTESRFWKAIAVKALSGSPTSCVTHWQPWRISSSWSSDEALAVYDDDRSLEAVTLDAVAILRAGGDVTQLLTMLQGFQDGIIGLTTLSPIAQLLLRSFIDTVADKRLHLMHRISMYQVATLLASSAEAMLPVTQAMDAVDRRVSRLVRDLKARDIDDYRSPPLLDSINYGDVSLVGFRCDPAGVLHLKDREMRWVDRSYIQNNPGEIVILAGEDTLRFPADNAERVLWSLSHL
;
A
#
# COMPACT_ATOMS: atom_id res chain seq x y z
N MET A 1 -63.56 -80.63 26.00
CA MET A 1 -63.34 -79.21 25.63
C MET A 1 -62.18 -79.14 24.67
N SER A 2 -62.41 -78.75 23.41
CA SER A 2 -61.33 -78.47 22.44
C SER A 2 -61.21 -76.96 22.23
N LYS A 3 -60.02 -76.47 21.88
CA LYS A 3 -59.78 -75.07 21.48
C LYS A 3 -59.33 -75.06 20.00
N PRO A 4 -59.92 -74.24 19.14
CA PRO A 4 -59.46 -74.10 17.75
C PRO A 4 -58.13 -73.32 17.71
N TYR A 5 -57.02 -74.04 17.51
CA TYR A 5 -55.68 -73.48 17.36
C TYR A 5 -55.30 -73.33 15.87
N PHE A 6 -56.06 -72.55 15.08
CA PHE A 6 -55.78 -72.40 13.64
C PHE A 6 -55.98 -71.01 12.99
N SER A 7 -56.59 -69.99 13.62
CA SER A 7 -56.74 -68.65 12.99
C SER A 7 -55.53 -67.72 13.22
N LEU A 8 -55.12 -67.54 14.48
CA LEU A 8 -54.20 -66.51 14.97
C LEU A 8 -52.79 -66.46 14.34
N GLY A 9 -52.42 -67.46 13.54
CA GLY A 9 -51.16 -67.48 12.79
C GLY A 9 -51.26 -66.83 11.41
N ALA A 10 -52.42 -66.91 10.75
CA ALA A 10 -52.64 -66.34 9.42
C ALA A 10 -53.01 -64.85 9.51
N GLU A 11 -53.99 -64.53 10.37
CA GLU A 11 -54.47 -63.16 10.63
C GLU A 11 -53.29 -62.21 10.86
N ARG A 12 -52.33 -62.57 11.73
CA ARG A 12 -51.15 -61.76 12.06
C ARG A 12 -50.15 -61.53 10.93
N HIS A 13 -50.13 -62.37 9.91
CA HIS A 13 -49.26 -62.16 8.74
C HIS A 13 -49.95 -61.27 7.68
N ILE A 14 -51.27 -61.38 7.54
CA ILE A 14 -52.06 -60.51 6.65
C ILE A 14 -52.08 -59.08 7.21
N ASP A 15 -52.33 -58.95 8.51
CA ASP A 15 -52.33 -57.68 9.27
C ASP A 15 -50.97 -56.96 9.31
N ALA A 16 -49.88 -57.67 8.98
CA ALA A 16 -48.53 -57.14 8.81
C ALA A 16 -48.28 -56.73 7.35
N VAL A 17 -48.61 -57.59 6.38
CA VAL A 17 -48.47 -57.29 4.94
C VAL A 17 -49.31 -56.08 4.53
N GLY A 18 -50.53 -55.92 5.06
CA GLY A 18 -51.34 -54.72 4.83
C GLY A 18 -50.63 -53.44 5.27
N LYS A 19 -50.07 -53.41 6.49
CA LYS A 19 -49.33 -52.26 7.02
C LYS A 19 -48.03 -51.97 6.26
N ASP A 20 -47.35 -53.01 5.79
CA ASP A 20 -46.16 -52.85 4.96
C ASP A 20 -46.52 -52.26 3.57
N VAL A 21 -47.70 -52.58 3.03
CA VAL A 21 -48.24 -51.97 1.78
C VAL A 21 -48.69 -50.53 2.01
N ASP A 22 -49.45 -50.24 3.07
CA ASP A 22 -49.86 -48.87 3.45
C ASP A 22 -48.63 -47.95 3.60
N ALA A 23 -47.57 -48.46 4.25
CA ALA A 23 -46.32 -47.72 4.43
C ALA A 23 -45.55 -47.49 3.12
N MET A 24 -45.62 -48.42 2.15
CA MET A 24 -45.06 -48.20 0.81
C MET A 24 -45.87 -47.14 0.04
N GLU A 25 -47.20 -47.14 0.14
CA GLU A 25 -48.03 -46.13 -0.52
C GLU A 25 -47.81 -44.73 0.10
N GLU A 26 -47.61 -44.61 1.43
CA GLU A 26 -47.22 -43.35 2.07
C GLU A 26 -45.83 -42.86 1.62
N LEU A 27 -44.87 -43.78 1.44
CA LEU A 27 -43.52 -43.45 0.95
C LEU A 27 -43.52 -42.99 -0.51
N ILE A 28 -44.25 -43.69 -1.40
CA ILE A 28 -44.39 -43.32 -2.82
C ILE A 28 -45.02 -41.92 -2.95
N ASN A 29 -46.06 -41.63 -2.16
CA ASN A 29 -46.69 -40.30 -2.17
C ASN A 29 -45.75 -39.19 -1.65
N LYS A 30 -44.88 -39.46 -0.67
CA LYS A 30 -43.85 -38.49 -0.23
C LYS A 30 -42.80 -38.21 -1.30
N ILE A 31 -42.28 -39.25 -1.95
CA ILE A 31 -41.29 -39.14 -3.04
C ILE A 31 -41.87 -38.33 -4.22
N SER A 32 -43.19 -38.40 -4.45
CA SER A 32 -43.88 -37.73 -5.56
C SER A 32 -44.16 -36.23 -5.35
N LEU A 33 -44.04 -35.68 -4.12
CA LEU A 33 -44.44 -34.29 -3.82
C LEU A 33 -43.33 -33.36 -3.33
N GLU A 34 -42.37 -33.82 -2.53
CA GLU A 34 -41.37 -32.93 -1.89
C GLU A 34 -39.96 -33.55 -1.86
N SER A 35 -39.09 -33.16 -2.80
CA SER A 35 -37.62 -33.36 -2.72
C SER A 35 -36.85 -32.46 -3.70
N ASP A 36 -35.96 -31.61 -3.17
CA ASP A 36 -34.95 -30.91 -3.98
C ASP A 36 -33.78 -31.85 -4.34
N PRO A 37 -33.14 -31.68 -5.52
CA PRO A 37 -32.11 -32.60 -5.99
C PRO A 37 -30.78 -32.42 -5.23
N GLY A 38 -30.42 -33.36 -4.34
CA GLY A 38 -29.08 -33.37 -3.73
C GLY A 38 -28.83 -34.17 -2.46
N SER A 39 -29.76 -35.02 -1.97
CA SER A 39 -29.53 -35.91 -0.81
C SER A 39 -29.93 -37.34 -1.14
N ASP A 40 -29.00 -38.27 -0.99
CA ASP A 40 -28.95 -39.43 -1.88
C ASP A 40 -29.14 -40.80 -1.22
N ASP A 41 -30.23 -40.94 -0.47
CA ASP A 41 -30.73 -42.25 -0.02
C ASP A 41 -31.51 -42.99 -1.14
N ALA A 42 -31.77 -42.32 -2.28
CA ALA A 42 -32.54 -42.85 -3.41
C ALA A 42 -31.66 -43.62 -4.42
N LEU A 43 -30.52 -43.08 -4.89
CA LEU A 43 -29.64 -43.83 -5.80
C LEU A 43 -28.96 -45.01 -5.10
N ASP A 44 -28.65 -44.92 -3.80
CA ASP A 44 -28.14 -46.06 -3.00
C ASP A 44 -29.21 -47.18 -2.85
N ALA A 45 -30.48 -46.92 -3.16
CA ALA A 45 -31.57 -47.89 -3.28
C ALA A 45 -31.87 -48.35 -4.73
N GLY A 46 -31.21 -47.77 -5.75
CA GLY A 46 -31.35 -48.12 -7.16
C GLY A 46 -32.34 -47.28 -7.98
N PHE A 47 -32.75 -46.10 -7.48
CA PHE A 47 -33.63 -45.17 -8.19
C PHE A 47 -32.91 -44.51 -9.38
N ASP A 48 -33.47 -44.60 -10.59
CA ASP A 48 -32.96 -43.95 -11.81
C ASP A 48 -33.90 -42.79 -12.22
N PRO A 49 -33.51 -41.51 -12.04
CA PRO A 49 -34.40 -40.37 -12.28
C PRO A 49 -34.78 -40.17 -13.75
N ASP A 50 -34.02 -40.73 -14.70
CA ASP A 50 -34.31 -40.63 -16.13
C ASP A 50 -35.40 -41.63 -16.61
N LYS A 51 -36.02 -42.39 -15.69
CA LYS A 51 -37.00 -43.46 -15.99
C LYS A 51 -38.29 -43.44 -15.15
N PRO A 52 -39.16 -42.42 -15.26
CA PRO A 52 -40.44 -42.37 -14.54
C PRO A 52 -41.40 -43.54 -14.90
N ASP A 53 -41.31 -44.07 -16.12
CA ASP A 53 -42.22 -45.12 -16.61
C ASP A 53 -42.12 -46.43 -15.82
N GLU A 54 -40.90 -46.86 -15.47
CA GLU A 54 -40.66 -48.10 -14.71
C GLU A 54 -41.29 -48.03 -13.30
N ILE A 55 -41.29 -46.86 -12.67
CA ILE A 55 -41.91 -46.61 -11.36
C ILE A 55 -43.44 -46.69 -11.46
N SER A 56 -44.03 -46.10 -12.51
CA SER A 56 -45.48 -46.15 -12.75
C SER A 56 -45.98 -47.59 -12.94
N LEU A 57 -45.18 -48.42 -13.62
CA LEU A 57 -45.46 -49.83 -13.83
C LEU A 57 -45.44 -50.61 -12.51
N TRP A 58 -44.42 -50.40 -11.66
CA TRP A 58 -44.32 -51.08 -10.36
C TRP A 58 -45.45 -50.65 -9.40
N ALA A 59 -45.85 -49.38 -9.42
CA ALA A 59 -47.01 -48.91 -8.65
C ALA A 59 -48.30 -49.63 -9.10
N MET A 60 -48.52 -49.81 -10.41
CA MET A 60 -49.65 -50.58 -10.93
C MET A 60 -49.57 -52.07 -10.57
N GLU A 61 -48.38 -52.69 -10.57
CA GLU A 61 -48.22 -54.09 -10.15
C GLU A 61 -48.48 -54.29 -8.65
N CYS A 62 -48.04 -53.37 -7.78
CA CYS A 62 -48.36 -53.37 -6.36
C CYS A 62 -49.87 -53.23 -6.11
N GLN A 63 -50.53 -52.28 -6.80
CA GLN A 63 -51.98 -52.06 -6.66
C GLN A 63 -52.80 -53.25 -7.19
N ALA A 64 -52.35 -53.89 -8.28
CA ALA A 64 -52.93 -55.14 -8.79
C ALA A 64 -52.67 -56.34 -7.87
N MET A 65 -51.57 -56.35 -7.10
CA MET A 65 -51.30 -57.38 -6.09
C MET A 65 -52.19 -57.19 -4.85
N ALA A 66 -52.38 -55.96 -4.37
CA ALA A 66 -53.27 -55.64 -3.25
C ALA A 66 -54.72 -56.09 -3.54
N ALA A 67 -55.26 -55.72 -4.71
CA ALA A 67 -56.60 -56.14 -5.13
C ALA A 67 -56.77 -57.68 -5.25
N ARG A 68 -55.67 -58.42 -5.47
CA ARG A 68 -55.69 -59.90 -5.44
C ARG A 68 -55.68 -60.46 -4.01
N VAL A 69 -55.04 -59.81 -3.06
CA VAL A 69 -55.06 -60.22 -1.64
C VAL A 69 -56.45 -60.05 -1.06
N GLU A 70 -57.08 -58.89 -1.24
CA GLU A 70 -58.46 -58.63 -0.82
C GLU A 70 -59.46 -59.66 -1.42
N GLY A 71 -59.25 -60.02 -2.69
CA GLY A 71 -60.02 -61.09 -3.36
C GLY A 71 -59.80 -62.50 -2.78
N TYR A 72 -58.66 -62.79 -2.17
CA TYR A 72 -58.42 -64.06 -1.47
C TYR A 72 -59.02 -64.07 -0.07
N ASP A 73 -58.93 -62.97 0.69
CA ASP A 73 -59.51 -62.87 2.04
C ASP A 73 -61.03 -63.06 2.01
N LYS A 74 -61.72 -62.40 1.08
CA LYS A 74 -63.16 -62.61 0.86
C LYS A 74 -63.51 -64.08 0.56
N MET A 75 -62.68 -64.76 -0.23
CA MET A 75 -62.88 -66.17 -0.54
C MET A 75 -62.58 -67.08 0.66
N ILE A 76 -61.71 -66.67 1.59
CA ILE A 76 -61.45 -67.38 2.85
C ILE A 76 -62.66 -67.25 3.78
N ASP A 77 -63.23 -66.05 3.93
CA ASP A 77 -64.44 -65.81 4.73
C ASP A 77 -65.65 -66.62 4.21
N GLU A 78 -65.87 -66.64 2.89
CA GLU A 78 -66.91 -67.47 2.26
C GLU A 78 -66.73 -68.98 2.56
N LYS A 79 -65.49 -69.45 2.75
CA LYS A 79 -65.20 -70.84 3.14
C LYS A 79 -65.30 -71.09 4.64
N LEU A 80 -64.93 -70.12 5.48
CA LEU A 80 -65.10 -70.21 6.93
C LEU A 80 -66.58 -70.19 7.34
N GLN A 81 -67.43 -69.44 6.64
CA GLN A 81 -68.87 -69.50 6.86
C GLN A 81 -69.46 -70.85 6.43
N ALA A 82 -69.11 -71.34 5.24
CA ALA A 82 -69.57 -72.64 4.76
C ALA A 82 -69.13 -73.83 5.66
N LEU A 83 -68.02 -73.68 6.40
CA LEU A 83 -67.58 -74.66 7.41
C LEU A 83 -68.43 -74.62 8.68
N LYS A 84 -68.84 -73.43 9.17
CA LYS A 84 -69.77 -73.30 10.30
C LYS A 84 -71.13 -73.90 9.96
N ASP A 85 -71.67 -73.58 8.79
CA ASP A 85 -72.96 -74.09 8.33
C ASP A 85 -72.97 -75.63 8.21
N TYR A 86 -71.80 -76.24 7.99
CA TYR A 86 -71.59 -77.70 7.99
C TYR A 86 -71.41 -78.29 9.40
N GLU A 87 -70.81 -77.55 10.34
CA GLU A 87 -70.63 -78.01 11.72
C GLU A 87 -71.96 -77.96 12.52
N ASP A 88 -72.80 -76.95 12.28
CA ASP A 88 -74.14 -76.81 12.88
C ASP A 88 -75.18 -77.82 12.33
N THR A 89 -74.89 -78.52 11.23
CA THR A 89 -75.83 -79.46 10.58
C THR A 89 -75.63 -80.94 10.95
N ILE A 90 -74.78 -81.25 11.94
CA ILE A 90 -74.54 -82.62 12.42
C ILE A 90 -75.18 -82.86 13.81
N PRO A 91 -76.31 -83.60 13.92
CA PRO A 91 -76.85 -84.03 15.20
C PRO A 91 -75.88 -84.98 15.91
N GLY A 92 -75.50 -84.66 17.15
CA GLY A 92 -74.44 -85.37 17.86
C GLY A 92 -74.80 -86.79 18.29
N THR A 93 -74.04 -87.78 17.81
CA THR A 93 -74.05 -89.17 18.31
C THR A 93 -72.63 -89.72 18.48
N ARG A 94 -72.00 -89.43 19.64
CA ARG A 94 -70.82 -90.17 20.10
C ARG A 94 -70.69 -90.15 21.63
N GLU A 95 -71.60 -90.82 22.31
CA GLU A 95 -71.34 -91.32 23.66
C GLU A 95 -70.56 -92.64 23.57
N ASP A 96 -69.58 -92.83 24.46
CA ASP A 96 -68.82 -94.08 24.55
C ASP A 96 -69.64 -95.14 25.32
N VAL A 97 -69.90 -96.29 24.70
CA VAL A 97 -70.60 -97.43 25.33
C VAL A 97 -69.69 -98.67 25.35
N PRO A 98 -69.30 -99.20 26.52
CA PRO A 98 -68.49 -100.41 26.63
C PRO A 98 -69.21 -101.66 26.10
N GLY A 99 -68.47 -102.58 25.48
CA GLY A 99 -69.04 -103.72 24.80
C GLY A 99 -69.34 -104.93 25.69
N ASP A 100 -70.62 -105.31 25.78
CA ASP A 100 -71.05 -106.70 26.01
C ASP A 100 -72.31 -107.10 25.20
N GLU A 101 -72.97 -106.15 24.53
CA GLU A 101 -74.18 -106.43 23.73
C GLU A 101 -73.92 -107.27 22.47
N SER A 102 -72.71 -107.26 21.92
CA SER A 102 -72.42 -107.89 20.61
C SER A 102 -72.69 -109.42 20.60
N GLN A 103 -72.34 -110.14 21.68
CA GLN A 103 -72.66 -111.56 21.79
C GLN A 103 -74.17 -111.82 21.99
N SER A 104 -74.85 -110.91 22.67
CA SER A 104 -76.30 -110.96 22.90
C SER A 104 -77.08 -110.71 21.62
N LEU A 105 -76.69 -109.69 20.84
CA LEU A 105 -77.19 -109.39 19.50
C LEU A 105 -76.96 -110.55 18.53
N HIS A 106 -75.75 -111.15 18.52
CA HIS A 106 -75.47 -112.29 17.66
C HIS A 106 -76.35 -113.51 18.02
N ARG A 107 -76.53 -113.81 19.31
CA ARG A 107 -77.39 -114.90 19.78
C ARG A 107 -78.88 -114.65 19.47
N ALA A 108 -79.34 -113.40 19.55
CA ALA A 108 -80.69 -112.99 19.15
C ALA A 108 -80.91 -113.10 17.64
N ALA A 109 -79.96 -112.60 16.82
CA ALA A 109 -80.02 -112.70 15.36
C ALA A 109 -80.11 -114.15 14.87
N VAL A 110 -79.36 -115.07 15.48
CA VAL A 110 -79.45 -116.51 15.20
C VAL A 110 -80.82 -117.10 15.55
N GLN A 111 -81.48 -116.64 16.62
CA GLN A 111 -82.85 -117.05 16.93
C GLN A 111 -83.88 -116.47 15.95
N VAL A 112 -83.74 -115.20 15.54
CA VAL A 112 -84.59 -114.57 14.53
C VAL A 112 -84.48 -115.29 13.18
N LEU A 113 -83.26 -115.62 12.73
CA LEU A 113 -83.04 -116.42 11.52
C LEU A 113 -83.71 -117.80 11.61
N LYS A 114 -83.58 -118.50 12.75
CA LYS A 114 -84.26 -119.79 12.97
C LYS A 114 -85.80 -119.67 13.03
N PHE A 115 -86.35 -118.54 13.45
CA PHE A 115 -87.80 -118.30 13.44
C PHE A 115 -88.33 -117.99 12.03
N LEU A 116 -87.58 -117.20 11.26
CA LEU A 116 -87.96 -116.78 9.91
C LEU A 116 -87.87 -117.94 8.90
N LEU A 117 -86.82 -118.76 8.95
CA LEU A 117 -86.62 -119.87 8.01
C LEU A 117 -87.57 -121.07 8.24
N ASN A 118 -88.12 -121.23 9.45
CA ASN A 118 -89.02 -122.34 9.81
C ASN A 118 -90.48 -122.15 9.38
N THR A 119 -90.84 -121.11 8.61
CA THR A 119 -92.18 -121.02 8.01
C THR A 119 -92.15 -120.16 6.74
N PRO A 120 -92.31 -120.73 5.52
CA PRO A 120 -92.13 -119.99 4.27
C PRO A 120 -92.95 -118.70 4.14
N THR A 121 -94.19 -118.70 4.65
CA THR A 121 -95.06 -117.53 4.66
C THR A 121 -94.52 -116.37 5.51
N LYS A 122 -93.82 -116.64 6.63
CA LYS A 122 -93.25 -115.60 7.49
C LYS A 122 -92.06 -114.91 6.84
N PHE A 123 -91.18 -115.68 6.19
CA PHE A 123 -90.06 -115.13 5.43
C PHE A 123 -90.54 -114.24 4.27
N GLN A 124 -91.62 -114.65 3.60
CA GLN A 124 -92.27 -113.86 2.55
C GLN A 124 -92.83 -112.53 3.10
N THR A 125 -93.53 -112.53 4.24
CA THR A 125 -94.00 -111.29 4.89
C THR A 125 -92.84 -110.39 5.33
N PHE A 126 -91.74 -110.96 5.83
CA PHE A 126 -90.55 -110.20 6.21
C PHE A 126 -89.88 -109.50 5.02
N LEU A 127 -89.73 -110.18 3.88
CA LEU A 127 -89.18 -109.58 2.66
C LEU A 127 -90.09 -108.49 2.08
N GLN A 128 -91.42 -108.66 2.12
CA GLN A 128 -92.36 -107.59 1.78
C GLN A 128 -92.26 -106.39 2.74
N GLY A 129 -92.06 -106.63 4.04
CA GLY A 129 -91.84 -105.59 5.04
C GLY A 129 -90.54 -104.79 4.84
N LEU A 130 -89.55 -105.37 4.16
CA LEU A 130 -88.31 -104.71 3.73
C LEU A 130 -88.42 -104.03 2.35
N GLY A 131 -89.61 -104.02 1.73
CA GLY A 131 -89.83 -103.40 0.42
C GLY A 131 -89.23 -104.15 -0.77
N ILE A 132 -88.77 -105.39 -0.58
CA ILE A 132 -88.14 -106.20 -1.64
C ILE A 132 -89.26 -106.88 -2.46
N PRO A 133 -89.37 -106.61 -3.77
CA PRO A 133 -90.42 -107.22 -4.60
C PRO A 133 -90.15 -108.71 -4.82
N MET A 134 -91.16 -109.54 -4.60
CA MET A 134 -91.10 -110.98 -4.84
C MET A 134 -91.18 -111.30 -6.34
N THR A 135 -90.02 -111.38 -6.99
CA THR A 135 -89.87 -112.00 -8.33
C THR A 135 -89.83 -113.52 -8.22
N GLU A 136 -90.05 -114.24 -9.34
CA GLU A 136 -89.95 -115.70 -9.35
C GLU A 136 -88.54 -116.20 -8.98
N ASP A 137 -87.47 -115.48 -9.34
CA ASP A 137 -86.11 -115.79 -8.91
C ASP A 137 -85.96 -115.84 -7.38
N VAL A 138 -86.66 -114.95 -6.65
CA VAL A 138 -86.65 -114.91 -5.18
C VAL A 138 -87.50 -116.03 -4.60
N LYS A 139 -88.59 -116.44 -5.24
CA LYS A 139 -89.33 -117.67 -4.85
C LYS A 139 -88.49 -118.91 -5.07
N ASP A 140 -87.84 -119.05 -6.23
CA ASP A 140 -86.96 -120.18 -6.52
C ASP A 140 -85.72 -120.17 -5.61
N ALA A 141 -85.20 -119.00 -5.23
CA ALA A 141 -84.14 -118.88 -4.23
C ALA A 141 -84.64 -119.29 -2.83
N GLN A 142 -85.85 -118.87 -2.42
CA GLN A 142 -86.47 -119.29 -1.17
C GLN A 142 -86.74 -120.81 -1.15
N GLN A 143 -87.26 -121.37 -2.23
CA GLN A 143 -87.58 -122.79 -2.34
C GLN A 143 -86.31 -123.66 -2.40
N ARG A 144 -85.24 -123.18 -3.05
CA ARG A 144 -83.89 -123.78 -2.93
C ARG A 144 -83.37 -123.70 -1.49
N ALA A 145 -83.38 -122.53 -0.85
CA ALA A 145 -82.91 -122.36 0.53
C ALA A 145 -83.68 -123.22 1.56
N CYS A 146 -84.99 -123.40 1.40
CA CYS A 146 -85.80 -124.30 2.23
C CYS A 146 -85.59 -125.81 1.94
N THR A 147 -84.79 -126.18 0.92
CA THR A 147 -84.48 -127.58 0.58
C THR A 147 -82.99 -127.93 0.63
N SER A 148 -82.09 -126.94 0.75
CA SER A 148 -80.64 -127.13 0.60
C SER A 148 -79.80 -126.84 1.85
N VAL A 149 -80.40 -126.80 3.05
CA VAL A 149 -79.67 -126.59 4.32
C VAL A 149 -79.79 -127.85 5.18
N THR A 150 -78.80 -128.73 5.07
CA THR A 150 -78.62 -129.89 5.96
C THR A 150 -77.69 -129.55 7.13
N ASP A 151 -77.91 -130.17 8.29
CA ASP A 151 -77.27 -129.80 9.56
C ASP A 151 -75.72 -129.81 9.55
N SER A 152 -75.08 -130.56 8.65
CA SER A 152 -73.61 -130.60 8.53
C SER A 152 -73.01 -129.27 8.06
N GLN A 153 -73.68 -128.53 7.17
CA GLN A 153 -73.20 -127.23 6.70
C GLN A 153 -73.39 -126.13 7.76
N ALA A 154 -74.40 -126.28 8.63
CA ALA A 154 -74.55 -125.45 9.82
C ALA A 154 -73.45 -125.70 10.87
N THR A 155 -72.75 -126.84 10.83
CA THR A 155 -71.67 -127.15 11.78
C THR A 155 -70.29 -126.63 11.34
N GLU A 156 -70.00 -126.59 10.04
CA GLU A 156 -68.75 -125.98 9.53
C GLU A 156 -68.67 -124.48 9.87
N LEU A 157 -69.80 -123.76 9.76
CA LEU A 157 -69.90 -122.34 10.14
C LEU A 157 -69.69 -122.06 11.64
N LEU A 158 -69.69 -123.10 12.49
CA LEU A 158 -69.49 -122.98 13.94
C LEU A 158 -68.07 -123.32 14.41
N GLN A 159 -67.20 -123.84 13.55
CA GLN A 159 -65.80 -124.18 13.90
C GLN A 159 -64.82 -123.05 13.54
N GLY A 160 -64.79 -121.98 14.34
CA GLY A 160 -64.01 -120.76 14.10
C GLY A 160 -62.47 -120.85 14.10
N GLY A 161 -61.88 -122.05 14.00
CA GLY A 161 -60.42 -122.25 14.07
C GLY A 161 -59.63 -121.56 12.94
N THR A 162 -60.18 -121.54 11.72
CA THR A 162 -59.54 -120.90 10.55
C THR A 162 -59.55 -119.37 10.62
N TRP A 163 -60.57 -118.77 11.25
CA TRP A 163 -60.66 -117.33 11.44
C TRP A 163 -59.70 -116.83 12.53
N SER A 164 -59.58 -117.57 13.63
CA SER A 164 -58.66 -117.25 14.73
C SER A 164 -57.20 -117.12 14.25
N ALA A 165 -56.71 -118.08 13.47
CA ALA A 165 -55.36 -118.04 12.91
C ALA A 165 -55.11 -116.83 11.98
N LYS A 166 -56.14 -116.39 11.24
CA LYS A 166 -56.04 -115.24 10.32
C LYS A 166 -56.14 -113.89 11.05
N ILE A 167 -56.86 -113.83 12.18
CA ILE A 167 -56.85 -112.67 13.07
C ILE A 167 -55.45 -112.51 13.68
N LEU A 168 -54.86 -113.58 14.20
CA LEU A 168 -53.51 -113.56 14.80
C LEU A 168 -52.42 -113.12 13.79
N ASP A 169 -52.48 -113.57 12.54
CA ASP A 169 -51.59 -113.09 11.47
C ASP A 169 -51.76 -111.57 11.20
N LEU A 170 -53.01 -111.07 11.18
CA LEU A 170 -53.29 -109.65 11.03
C LEU A 170 -52.84 -108.82 12.24
N GLU A 171 -52.92 -109.34 13.47
CA GLU A 171 -52.39 -108.71 14.68
C GLU A 171 -50.86 -108.63 14.68
N ILE A 172 -50.18 -109.68 14.19
CA ILE A 172 -48.72 -109.69 13.99
C ILE A 172 -48.32 -108.68 12.90
N GLN A 173 -49.06 -108.61 11.79
CA GLN A 173 -48.82 -107.62 10.73
C GLN A 173 -49.13 -106.18 11.16
N LEU A 174 -50.12 -105.98 12.03
CA LEU A 174 -50.49 -104.67 12.56
C LEU A 174 -49.44 -104.17 13.55
N SER A 175 -49.05 -104.98 14.54
CA SER A 175 -47.97 -104.64 15.47
C SER A 175 -46.62 -104.42 14.79
N ALA A 176 -46.29 -105.20 13.75
CA ALA A 176 -45.11 -104.95 12.91
C ALA A 176 -45.17 -103.58 12.18
N LYS A 177 -46.37 -103.16 11.72
CA LYS A 177 -46.58 -101.83 11.13
C LYS A 177 -46.54 -100.72 12.18
N GLU A 178 -47.03 -100.95 13.39
CA GLU A 178 -46.92 -99.98 14.49
C GLU A 178 -45.46 -99.71 14.87
N VAL A 179 -44.62 -100.76 14.96
CA VAL A 179 -43.17 -100.61 15.17
C VAL A 179 -42.52 -99.82 14.02
N MET A 180 -42.87 -100.13 12.77
CA MET A 180 -42.37 -99.38 11.61
C MET A 180 -42.84 -97.90 11.62
N ILE A 181 -44.07 -97.62 12.06
CA ILE A 181 -44.58 -96.24 12.20
C ILE A 181 -43.83 -95.50 13.31
N GLN A 182 -43.49 -96.15 14.43
CA GLN A 182 -42.67 -95.57 15.50
C GLN A 182 -41.24 -95.27 15.01
N GLU A 183 -40.61 -96.19 14.28
CA GLU A 183 -39.28 -95.98 13.69
C GLU A 183 -39.28 -94.82 12.67
N ILE A 184 -40.26 -94.78 11.76
CA ILE A 184 -40.43 -93.68 10.80
C ILE A 184 -40.66 -92.36 11.54
N SER A 185 -41.49 -92.34 12.59
CA SER A 185 -41.75 -91.13 13.37
C SER A 185 -40.49 -90.61 14.09
N GLY A 186 -39.69 -91.52 14.67
CA GLY A 186 -38.39 -91.17 15.26
C GLY A 186 -37.42 -90.60 14.22
N ASN A 187 -37.32 -91.24 13.04
CA ASN A 187 -36.49 -90.76 11.93
C ASN A 187 -36.94 -89.39 11.40
N VAL A 188 -38.24 -89.13 11.29
CA VAL A 188 -38.81 -87.82 10.90
C VAL A 188 -38.45 -86.75 11.93
N GLU A 189 -38.57 -87.03 13.23
CA GLU A 189 -38.19 -86.07 14.27
C GLU A 189 -36.68 -85.80 14.27
N ILE A 190 -35.83 -86.82 14.06
CA ILE A 190 -34.38 -86.64 13.88
C ILE A 190 -34.07 -85.74 12.67
N GLN A 191 -34.71 -85.99 11.51
CA GLN A 191 -34.53 -85.16 10.31
C GLN A 191 -35.02 -83.71 10.52
N LYS A 192 -36.16 -83.53 11.20
CA LYS A 192 -36.71 -82.21 11.57
C LYS A 192 -35.74 -81.41 12.43
N ASN A 193 -35.14 -82.04 13.44
CA ASN A 193 -34.11 -81.40 14.29
C ASN A 193 -32.81 -81.10 13.51
N LEU A 194 -32.42 -81.96 12.56
CA LEU A 194 -31.28 -81.69 11.67
C LEU A 194 -31.55 -80.49 10.75
N VAL A 195 -32.74 -80.40 10.14
CA VAL A 195 -33.16 -79.28 9.29
C VAL A 195 -33.22 -77.98 10.08
N GLN A 196 -33.70 -77.99 11.33
CA GLN A 196 -33.67 -76.82 12.20
C GLN A 196 -32.23 -76.36 12.50
N ARG A 197 -31.31 -77.29 12.77
CA ARG A 197 -29.88 -76.98 12.98
C ARG A 197 -29.26 -76.35 11.73
N VAL A 198 -29.47 -76.95 10.55
CA VAL A 198 -28.94 -76.46 9.27
C VAL A 198 -29.51 -75.09 8.90
N ARG A 199 -30.78 -74.80 9.22
CA ARG A 199 -31.34 -73.44 9.11
C ARG A 199 -30.61 -72.48 10.04
N GLY A 200 -30.52 -72.78 11.33
CA GLY A 200 -29.81 -71.92 12.30
C GLY A 200 -28.31 -71.72 12.02
N GLU A 201 -27.66 -72.64 11.31
CA GLU A 201 -26.29 -72.48 10.80
C GLU A 201 -26.24 -71.59 9.55
N ARG A 202 -27.15 -71.80 8.58
CA ARG A 202 -27.33 -70.93 7.40
C ARG A 202 -27.59 -69.49 7.82
N ASP A 203 -28.48 -69.25 8.77
CA ASP A 203 -28.88 -67.90 9.19
C ASP A 203 -27.71 -67.16 9.85
N LYS A 204 -26.89 -67.86 10.66
CA LYS A 204 -25.63 -67.33 11.22
C LYS A 204 -24.58 -67.05 10.13
N LEU A 205 -24.50 -67.90 9.09
CA LEU A 205 -23.61 -67.67 7.95
C LEU A 205 -24.08 -66.46 7.11
N GLN A 206 -25.39 -66.30 6.90
CA GLN A 206 -25.97 -65.16 6.22
C GLN A 206 -25.73 -63.86 7.00
N GLU A 207 -25.90 -63.87 8.31
CA GLU A 207 -25.59 -62.69 9.13
C GLU A 207 -24.09 -62.34 9.09
N ARG A 208 -23.21 -63.34 9.16
CA ARG A 208 -21.75 -63.16 9.01
C ARG A 208 -21.38 -62.64 7.62
N LEU A 209 -22.09 -63.06 6.58
CA LEU A 209 -21.94 -62.60 5.20
C LEU A 209 -22.40 -61.13 5.05
N ASN A 210 -23.55 -60.77 5.62
CA ASN A 210 -24.06 -59.40 5.61
C ASN A 210 -23.12 -58.44 6.37
N ARG A 211 -22.61 -58.86 7.54
CA ARG A 211 -21.58 -58.12 8.30
C ARG A 211 -20.29 -57.92 7.48
N LYS A 212 -19.87 -58.93 6.69
CA LYS A 212 -18.72 -58.81 5.78
C LYS A 212 -18.97 -57.83 4.62
N HIS A 213 -20.15 -57.84 4.00
CA HIS A 213 -20.48 -56.88 2.93
C HIS A 213 -20.46 -55.44 3.44
N LYS A 214 -21.04 -55.17 4.62
CA LYS A 214 -20.96 -53.83 5.24
C LYS A 214 -19.52 -53.41 5.54
N ALA A 215 -18.68 -54.33 6.01
CA ALA A 215 -17.25 -54.05 6.22
C ALA A 215 -16.49 -53.78 4.91
N LEU A 216 -16.78 -54.51 3.83
CA LEU A 216 -16.18 -54.28 2.51
C LEU A 216 -16.58 -52.92 1.92
N SER A 217 -17.87 -52.56 1.97
CA SER A 217 -18.34 -51.24 1.51
C SER A 217 -17.67 -50.09 2.28
N ASN A 218 -17.53 -50.22 3.60
CA ASN A 218 -16.82 -49.22 4.41
C ASN A 218 -15.33 -49.11 4.04
N LEU A 219 -14.64 -50.23 3.81
CA LEU A 219 -13.25 -50.24 3.35
C LEU A 219 -13.09 -49.67 1.94
N GLU A 220 -14.07 -49.87 1.05
CA GLU A 220 -14.08 -49.30 -0.28
C GLU A 220 -14.33 -47.78 -0.26
N LYS A 221 -15.29 -47.30 0.54
CA LYS A 221 -15.50 -45.86 0.78
C LYS A 221 -14.22 -45.22 1.35
N GLN A 222 -13.51 -45.87 2.30
CA GLN A 222 -12.21 -45.42 2.79
C GLN A 222 -11.09 -45.44 1.74
N ALA A 223 -10.97 -46.50 0.94
CA ALA A 223 -9.96 -46.61 -0.12
C ALA A 223 -10.17 -45.56 -1.24
N ASN A 224 -11.42 -45.24 -1.57
CA ASN A 224 -11.75 -44.19 -2.53
C ASN A 224 -11.42 -42.79 -1.99
N LEU A 225 -11.68 -42.52 -0.70
CA LEU A 225 -11.25 -41.28 -0.04
C LEU A 225 -9.71 -41.13 -0.06
N ALA A 226 -8.96 -42.14 0.39
CA ALA A 226 -7.50 -42.13 0.39
C ALA A 226 -6.90 -41.97 -1.02
N ARG A 227 -7.54 -42.56 -2.05
CA ARG A 227 -7.16 -42.36 -3.46
C ARG A 227 -7.43 -40.91 -3.92
N GLY A 228 -8.52 -40.30 -3.45
CA GLY A 228 -8.84 -38.89 -3.68
C GLY A 228 -7.82 -37.93 -3.04
N GLU A 229 -7.44 -38.18 -1.79
CA GLU A 229 -6.38 -37.43 -1.11
C GLU A 229 -5.03 -37.60 -1.78
N THR A 230 -4.65 -38.82 -2.15
CA THR A 230 -3.41 -39.11 -2.90
C THR A 230 -3.35 -38.31 -4.21
N ARG A 231 -4.47 -38.21 -4.94
CA ARG A 231 -4.57 -37.35 -6.14
C ARG A 231 -4.37 -35.86 -5.80
N LYS A 232 -5.05 -35.33 -4.77
CA LYS A 232 -4.89 -33.93 -4.32
C LYS A 232 -3.43 -33.60 -3.97
N TYR A 233 -2.77 -34.47 -3.20
CA TYR A 233 -1.36 -34.29 -2.84
C TYR A 233 -0.44 -34.41 -4.06
N SER A 234 -0.67 -35.37 -4.97
CA SER A 234 0.09 -35.50 -6.21
C SER A 234 -0.01 -34.24 -7.09
N THR A 235 -1.21 -33.68 -7.26
CA THR A 235 -1.39 -32.40 -7.97
C THR A 235 -0.66 -31.25 -7.28
N LYS A 236 -0.71 -31.18 -5.94
CA LYS A 236 0.03 -30.14 -5.19
C LYS A 236 1.55 -30.27 -5.32
N VAL A 237 2.08 -31.49 -5.34
CA VAL A 237 3.52 -31.74 -5.55
C VAL A 237 3.95 -31.30 -6.95
N LEU A 238 3.16 -31.58 -7.99
CA LEU A 238 3.44 -31.11 -9.35
C LEU A 238 3.40 -29.58 -9.46
N GLY A 239 2.48 -28.91 -8.76
CA GLY A 239 2.45 -27.44 -8.65
C GLY A 239 3.72 -26.88 -8.02
N LEU A 240 4.08 -27.38 -6.84
CA LEU A 240 5.31 -26.98 -6.13
C LEU A 240 6.59 -27.27 -6.92
N GLN A 241 6.62 -28.35 -7.72
CA GLN A 241 7.74 -28.65 -8.61
C GLN A 241 7.86 -27.66 -9.77
N LYS A 242 6.73 -27.17 -10.30
CA LYS A 242 6.71 -26.10 -11.32
C LYS A 242 7.15 -24.77 -10.72
N GLU A 243 6.61 -24.38 -9.58
CA GLU A 243 6.98 -23.15 -8.84
C GLU A 243 8.49 -23.15 -8.50
N LEU A 244 9.04 -24.29 -8.08
CA LEU A 244 10.48 -24.46 -7.84
C LEU A 244 11.32 -24.35 -9.12
N GLY A 245 10.82 -24.84 -10.25
CA GLY A 245 11.45 -24.67 -11.57
C GLY A 245 11.54 -23.19 -11.96
N GLU A 246 10.40 -22.50 -11.92
CA GLU A 246 10.29 -21.07 -12.25
C GLU A 246 11.15 -20.20 -11.32
N ALA A 247 11.25 -20.56 -10.02
CA ALA A 247 12.14 -19.90 -9.07
C ALA A 247 13.63 -20.12 -9.40
N ASN A 248 14.05 -21.33 -9.79
CA ASN A 248 15.43 -21.62 -10.17
C ASN A 248 15.84 -20.92 -11.48
N GLU A 249 14.94 -20.86 -12.46
CA GLU A 249 15.15 -20.07 -13.69
C GLU A 249 15.32 -18.58 -13.36
N ARG A 250 14.49 -18.05 -12.43
CA ARG A 250 14.60 -16.66 -11.98
C ARG A 250 15.92 -16.38 -11.24
N ILE A 251 16.41 -17.33 -10.43
CA ILE A 251 17.72 -17.25 -9.77
C ILE A 251 18.84 -17.21 -10.80
N SER A 252 18.85 -18.13 -11.77
CA SER A 252 19.91 -18.20 -12.79
C SER A 252 19.98 -16.93 -13.66
N LEU A 253 18.84 -16.28 -13.95
CA LEU A 253 18.81 -14.97 -14.61
C LEU A 253 19.44 -13.87 -13.73
N LEU A 254 19.09 -13.82 -12.44
CA LEU A 254 19.65 -12.83 -11.50
C LEU A 254 21.15 -13.03 -11.26
N GLU A 255 21.63 -14.28 -11.22
CA GLU A 255 23.07 -14.58 -11.16
C GLU A 255 23.81 -14.05 -12.40
N GLY A 256 23.20 -14.16 -13.59
CA GLY A 256 23.72 -13.56 -14.83
C GLY A 256 23.72 -12.03 -14.80
N GLU A 257 22.62 -11.40 -14.36
CA GLU A 257 22.51 -9.94 -14.20
C GLU A 257 23.58 -9.40 -13.23
N VAL A 258 23.87 -10.13 -12.14
CA VAL A 258 24.89 -9.78 -11.14
C VAL A 258 26.31 -9.88 -11.70
N GLU A 259 26.63 -10.92 -12.48
CA GLU A 259 27.97 -11.06 -13.07
C GLU A 259 28.19 -10.00 -14.18
N GLU A 260 27.16 -9.67 -14.98
CA GLU A 260 27.25 -8.57 -15.95
C GLU A 260 27.41 -7.20 -15.26
N LEU A 261 26.66 -6.95 -14.17
CA LEU A 261 26.83 -5.76 -13.32
C LEU A 261 28.27 -5.64 -12.79
N LYS A 262 28.83 -6.75 -12.32
CA LYS A 262 30.19 -6.84 -11.78
C LYS A 262 31.25 -6.59 -12.86
N ASP A 263 31.12 -7.19 -14.04
CA ASP A 263 32.02 -6.92 -15.17
C ASP A 263 31.99 -5.43 -15.57
N ARG A 264 30.80 -4.81 -15.69
CA ARG A 264 30.66 -3.38 -15.96
C ARG A 264 31.33 -2.51 -14.88
N VAL A 265 31.12 -2.82 -13.60
CA VAL A 265 31.78 -2.08 -12.49
C VAL A 265 33.31 -2.18 -12.60
N THR A 266 33.89 -3.35 -12.92
CA THR A 266 35.34 -3.44 -13.08
C THR A 266 35.89 -2.71 -14.31
N ALA A 267 35.07 -2.53 -15.36
CA ALA A 267 35.41 -1.68 -16.50
C ALA A 267 35.37 -0.19 -16.11
N ASP A 268 34.29 0.24 -15.44
CA ASP A 268 34.14 1.62 -14.96
C ASP A 268 35.27 1.98 -13.97
N GLU A 269 35.61 1.11 -13.01
CA GLU A 269 36.73 1.32 -12.07
C GLU A 269 38.07 1.54 -12.80
N LYS A 270 38.31 0.77 -13.87
CA LYS A 270 39.53 0.88 -14.68
C LYS A 270 39.57 2.19 -15.47
N ASP A 271 38.46 2.56 -16.10
CA ASP A 271 38.42 3.75 -16.97
C ASP A 271 38.46 5.04 -16.13
N HIS A 272 37.83 5.07 -14.94
CA HIS A 272 38.04 6.15 -13.96
C HIS A 272 39.50 6.22 -13.45
N ALA A 273 40.16 5.07 -13.24
CA ALA A 273 41.57 5.07 -12.85
C ALA A 273 42.49 5.64 -13.94
N GLU A 274 42.18 5.41 -15.23
CA GLU A 274 42.90 6.01 -16.35
C GLU A 274 42.62 7.52 -16.46
N GLU A 275 41.37 7.98 -16.28
CA GLU A 275 41.07 9.42 -16.22
C GLU A 275 41.80 10.12 -15.06
N ILE A 276 41.81 9.53 -13.86
CA ILE A 276 42.52 10.07 -12.69
C ILE A 276 44.01 10.21 -12.99
N LEU A 277 44.64 9.25 -13.68
CA LEU A 277 46.04 9.35 -14.11
C LEU A 277 46.25 10.47 -15.13
N VAL A 278 45.34 10.66 -16.09
CA VAL A 278 45.40 11.78 -17.05
C VAL A 278 45.27 13.14 -16.35
N LEU A 279 44.32 13.27 -15.40
CA LEU A 279 44.10 14.48 -14.63
C LEU A 279 45.27 14.81 -13.70
N GLN A 280 45.86 13.82 -13.03
CA GLN A 280 47.08 13.99 -12.23
C GLN A 280 48.26 14.48 -13.09
N ASN A 281 48.50 13.86 -14.25
CA ASN A 281 49.54 14.29 -15.17
C ASN A 281 49.32 15.72 -15.69
N LYS A 282 48.06 16.11 -15.96
CA LYS A 282 47.69 17.48 -16.34
C LYS A 282 47.93 18.48 -15.19
N ALA A 283 47.58 18.12 -13.96
CA ALA A 283 47.82 18.95 -12.77
C ALA A 283 49.32 19.17 -12.50
N VAL A 284 50.17 18.15 -12.71
CA VAL A 284 51.63 18.28 -12.59
C VAL A 284 52.18 19.27 -13.63
N LYS A 285 51.77 19.18 -14.89
CA LYS A 285 52.19 20.12 -15.96
C LYS A 285 51.78 21.56 -15.66
N LEU A 286 50.51 21.78 -15.31
CA LEU A 286 50.01 23.11 -14.90
C LEU A 286 50.74 23.65 -13.66
N GLY A 287 51.19 22.76 -12.75
CA GLY A 287 52.02 23.11 -11.61
C GLY A 287 53.44 23.58 -12.00
N GLN A 288 54.04 22.94 -13.02
CA GLN A 288 55.33 23.33 -13.59
C GLN A 288 55.24 24.66 -14.34
N GLU A 289 54.29 24.80 -15.26
CA GLU A 289 54.03 26.04 -16.01
C GLU A 289 53.80 27.24 -15.07
N LYS A 290 53.03 27.03 -13.98
CA LYS A 290 52.79 28.04 -12.94
C LYS A 290 54.05 28.39 -12.12
N ALA A 291 54.97 27.44 -11.94
CA ALA A 291 56.24 27.71 -11.27
C ALA A 291 57.19 28.51 -12.18
N GLU A 292 57.28 28.16 -13.46
CA GLU A 292 58.08 28.85 -14.48
C GLU A 292 57.60 30.29 -14.67
N ALA A 293 56.29 30.50 -14.88
CA ALA A 293 55.70 31.84 -15.00
C ALA A 293 55.92 32.70 -13.73
N LYS A 294 55.98 32.08 -12.53
CA LYS A 294 56.30 32.77 -11.29
C LYS A 294 57.78 33.16 -11.20
N VAL A 295 58.69 32.37 -11.75
CA VAL A 295 60.12 32.73 -11.86
C VAL A 295 60.31 33.88 -12.85
N GLU A 296 59.67 33.83 -14.02
CA GLU A 296 59.71 34.91 -15.01
C GLU A 296 59.14 36.22 -14.45
N ALA A 297 57.96 36.19 -13.81
CA ALA A 297 57.37 37.36 -13.17
C ALA A 297 58.28 37.99 -12.09
N ASN A 298 59.01 37.17 -11.34
CA ASN A 298 59.98 37.65 -10.35
C ASN A 298 61.19 38.34 -10.99
N ASP A 299 61.76 37.78 -12.07
CA ASP A 299 62.87 38.43 -12.79
C ASP A 299 62.41 39.69 -13.53
N LEU A 300 61.22 39.70 -14.14
CA LEU A 300 60.62 40.90 -14.71
C LEU A 300 60.41 42.00 -13.66
N ASN A 301 59.93 41.66 -12.46
CA ASN A 301 59.82 42.61 -11.35
C ASN A 301 61.21 43.10 -10.87
N ALA A 302 62.21 42.21 -10.80
CA ALA A 302 63.58 42.58 -10.45
C ALA A 302 64.27 43.43 -11.54
N LYS A 303 63.89 43.28 -12.82
CA LYS A 303 64.28 44.18 -13.92
C LYS A 303 63.59 45.54 -13.80
N LEU A 304 62.30 45.55 -13.49
CA LEU A 304 61.50 46.77 -13.32
C LEU A 304 62.04 47.64 -12.18
N GLU A 305 62.32 47.08 -11.00
CA GLU A 305 62.91 47.85 -9.89
C GLU A 305 64.35 48.33 -10.17
N ARG A 306 65.15 47.60 -10.97
CA ARG A 306 66.44 48.10 -11.49
C ARG A 306 66.25 49.34 -12.38
N VAL A 307 65.36 49.27 -13.37
CA VAL A 307 65.03 50.42 -14.24
C VAL A 307 64.43 51.58 -13.43
N ARG A 308 63.59 51.30 -12.42
CA ARG A 308 62.98 52.30 -11.53
C ARG A 308 64.01 53.03 -10.68
N THR A 309 65.00 52.30 -10.14
CA THR A 309 66.07 52.89 -9.34
C THR A 309 67.05 53.71 -10.20
N GLU A 310 67.37 53.25 -11.41
CA GLU A 310 68.16 54.03 -12.39
C GLU A 310 67.42 55.30 -12.86
N ALA A 311 66.13 55.19 -13.20
CA ALA A 311 65.34 56.37 -13.57
C ALA A 311 65.28 57.40 -12.42
N LYS A 312 65.23 56.92 -11.17
CA LYS A 312 65.22 57.77 -9.97
C LYS A 312 66.57 58.42 -9.66
N SER A 313 67.70 57.79 -9.98
CA SER A 313 69.02 58.45 -9.88
C SER A 313 69.20 59.49 -10.98
N ARG A 314 68.88 59.16 -12.24
CA ARG A 314 68.93 60.07 -13.39
C ARG A 314 68.02 61.29 -13.23
N LEU A 315 66.84 61.11 -12.62
CA LEU A 315 65.96 62.24 -12.27
C LEU A 315 66.64 63.19 -11.27
N LYS A 316 67.21 62.68 -10.17
CA LYS A 316 67.94 63.50 -9.18
C LYS A 316 69.14 64.22 -9.78
N GLU A 317 69.86 63.57 -10.70
CA GLU A 317 70.99 64.17 -11.42
C GLU A 317 70.52 65.32 -12.33
N SER A 318 69.42 65.13 -13.06
CA SER A 318 68.77 66.18 -13.85
C SER A 318 68.23 67.34 -12.99
N GLU A 319 67.62 67.04 -11.83
CA GLU A 319 67.19 68.06 -10.86
C GLU A 319 68.36 68.86 -10.25
N LYS A 320 69.54 68.25 -10.14
CA LYS A 320 70.76 68.93 -9.68
C LYS A 320 71.30 69.83 -10.79
N ALA A 321 71.43 69.32 -12.01
CA ALA A 321 71.89 70.08 -13.17
C ALA A 321 70.97 71.27 -13.50
N THR A 322 69.64 71.12 -13.36
CA THR A 322 68.70 72.24 -13.55
C THR A 322 68.79 73.29 -12.44
N ARG A 323 69.06 72.90 -11.18
CA ARG A 323 69.35 73.86 -10.10
C ARG A 323 70.64 74.63 -10.37
N GLU A 324 71.72 73.95 -10.73
CA GLU A 324 73.00 74.57 -11.08
C GLU A 324 72.85 75.51 -12.30
N ALA A 325 72.04 75.14 -13.30
CA ALA A 325 71.75 76.01 -14.43
C ALA A 325 70.92 77.26 -14.06
N VAL A 326 69.99 77.16 -13.10
CA VAL A 326 69.21 78.30 -12.59
C VAL A 326 70.09 79.23 -11.74
N GLU A 327 70.96 78.68 -10.90
CA GLU A 327 71.91 79.44 -10.08
C GLU A 327 72.90 80.22 -10.97
N ASN A 328 73.56 79.54 -11.92
CA ASN A 328 74.39 80.17 -12.94
C ASN A 328 73.61 81.23 -13.75
N GLY A 329 72.35 80.95 -14.10
CA GLY A 329 71.48 81.90 -14.80
C GLY A 329 71.24 83.19 -14.00
N SER A 330 71.07 83.06 -12.68
CA SER A 330 70.92 84.20 -11.76
C SER A 330 72.22 85.00 -11.57
N GLU A 331 73.38 84.33 -11.56
CA GLU A 331 74.69 85.00 -11.47
C GLU A 331 75.00 85.76 -12.77
N VAL A 332 74.68 85.17 -13.93
CA VAL A 332 74.76 85.85 -15.23
C VAL A 332 73.78 87.03 -15.30
N GLN A 333 72.55 86.90 -14.78
CA GLN A 333 71.60 88.00 -14.69
C GLN A 333 72.11 89.13 -13.79
N GLY A 334 72.70 88.81 -12.63
CA GLY A 334 73.34 89.78 -11.74
C GLY A 334 74.51 90.50 -12.43
N SER A 335 75.38 89.74 -13.11
CA SER A 335 76.50 90.26 -13.90
C SER A 335 76.04 91.17 -15.04
N LEU A 336 74.92 90.86 -15.68
CA LEU A 336 74.33 91.68 -16.75
C LEU A 336 73.70 92.99 -16.21
N LEU A 337 73.12 92.96 -15.00
CA LEU A 337 72.68 94.17 -14.30
C LEU A 337 73.87 95.05 -13.88
N GLU A 338 74.95 94.45 -13.38
CA GLU A 338 76.20 95.13 -13.02
C GLU A 338 76.88 95.78 -14.24
N CYS A 339 76.90 95.09 -15.39
CA CYS A 339 77.33 95.70 -16.67
C CYS A 339 76.40 96.83 -17.12
N ARG A 340 75.08 96.71 -16.92
CA ARG A 340 74.11 97.76 -17.24
C ARG A 340 74.30 99.01 -16.37
N ARG A 341 74.63 98.83 -15.08
CA ARG A 341 74.98 99.92 -14.15
C ARG A 341 76.21 100.68 -14.63
N LYS A 342 77.31 99.96 -14.93
CA LYS A 342 78.56 100.53 -15.46
C LYS A 342 78.38 101.23 -16.81
N LEU A 343 77.49 100.73 -17.67
CA LEU A 343 77.14 101.40 -18.92
C LEU A 343 76.39 102.73 -18.65
N GLY A 344 75.49 102.76 -17.66
CA GLY A 344 74.84 104.00 -17.21
C GLY A 344 75.84 105.04 -16.74
N GLU A 345 76.74 104.64 -15.83
CA GLU A 345 77.83 105.48 -15.30
C GLU A 345 78.72 106.03 -16.44
N ALA A 346 79.11 105.19 -17.41
CA ALA A 346 79.88 105.62 -18.58
C ALA A 346 79.09 106.57 -19.53
N THR A 347 77.75 106.48 -19.58
CA THR A 347 76.92 107.45 -20.33
C THR A 347 76.78 108.78 -19.59
N GLU A 348 76.73 108.77 -18.25
CA GLU A 348 76.73 109.99 -17.43
C GLU A 348 78.09 110.71 -17.48
N GLU A 349 79.21 109.97 -17.43
CA GLU A 349 80.55 110.52 -17.71
C GLU A 349 80.65 111.15 -19.10
N ASN A 350 80.14 110.48 -20.14
CA ASN A 350 80.07 111.05 -21.49
C ASN A 350 79.21 112.32 -21.56
N GLN A 351 78.18 112.43 -20.73
CA GLN A 351 77.33 113.62 -20.66
C GLN A 351 78.03 114.76 -19.90
N CYS A 352 78.81 114.45 -18.87
CA CYS A 352 79.68 115.38 -18.15
C CYS A 352 80.80 115.93 -19.06
N LEU A 353 81.52 115.06 -19.77
CA LEU A 353 82.57 115.44 -20.72
C LEU A 353 82.04 116.31 -21.88
N LYS A 354 80.78 116.09 -22.31
CA LYS A 354 80.10 116.99 -23.27
C LYS A 354 79.82 118.37 -22.69
N GLN A 355 79.49 118.48 -21.39
CA GLN A 355 79.37 119.77 -20.73
C GLN A 355 80.73 120.47 -20.61
N GLU A 356 81.82 119.75 -20.31
CA GLU A 356 83.16 120.33 -20.30
C GLU A 356 83.61 120.81 -21.69
N LEU A 357 83.34 120.06 -22.76
CA LEU A 357 83.57 120.51 -24.14
C LEU A 357 82.85 121.84 -24.46
N SER A 358 81.57 121.96 -24.08
CA SER A 358 80.84 123.23 -24.25
C SER A 358 81.41 124.40 -23.43
N ARG A 359 82.14 124.09 -22.35
CA ARG A 359 82.86 125.07 -21.51
C ARG A 359 84.15 125.56 -22.18
N PHE A 360 84.86 124.69 -22.91
CA PHE A 360 86.04 125.07 -23.69
C PHE A 360 85.69 125.91 -24.93
N GLU A 361 84.58 125.64 -25.62
CA GLU A 361 84.07 126.51 -26.71
C GLU A 361 83.78 127.94 -26.23
N GLY A 362 83.35 128.10 -24.97
CA GLY A 362 83.17 129.42 -24.33
C GLY A 362 84.47 130.20 -24.17
N ILE A 363 85.57 129.51 -23.82
CA ILE A 363 86.89 130.12 -23.63
C ILE A 363 87.52 130.52 -24.97
N GLU A 364 87.36 129.72 -26.04
CA GLU A 364 87.88 130.07 -27.37
C GLU A 364 87.23 131.33 -27.95
N LYS A 365 85.93 131.53 -27.70
CA LYS A 365 85.23 132.80 -28.04
C LYS A 365 85.80 133.99 -27.26
N GLN A 366 86.14 133.81 -25.99
CA GLN A 366 86.66 134.88 -25.13
C GLN A 366 88.06 135.36 -25.57
N ALA A 367 88.89 134.48 -26.12
CA ALA A 367 90.19 134.84 -26.70
C ALA A 367 90.08 135.68 -28.00
N LYS A 368 89.02 135.50 -28.78
CA LYS A 368 88.79 136.25 -30.03
C LYS A 368 88.16 137.64 -29.80
N ASP A 369 87.42 137.83 -28.71
CA ASP A 369 86.77 139.11 -28.37
C ASP A 369 87.77 140.21 -27.93
N LEU A 370 88.80 139.85 -27.16
CA LEU A 370 89.80 140.81 -26.68
C LEU A 370 90.69 141.39 -27.80
N ASN A 371 90.90 140.66 -28.90
CA ASN A 371 91.79 141.08 -29.98
C ASN A 371 91.09 141.97 -31.04
N SER A 372 89.76 142.03 -31.06
CA SER A 372 88.99 142.88 -31.98
C SER A 372 88.64 144.26 -31.36
N ARG A 373 88.44 144.30 -30.04
CA ARG A 373 87.91 145.47 -29.31
C ARG A 373 88.89 146.63 -29.09
N ILE A 374 90.15 146.49 -29.52
CA ILE A 374 91.19 147.55 -29.41
C ILE A 374 91.38 148.30 -30.75
N GLY A 375 91.03 147.70 -31.89
CA GLY A 375 91.36 148.25 -33.21
C GLY A 375 90.37 149.27 -33.79
N ALA A 376 89.10 149.25 -33.37
CA ALA A 376 88.02 149.94 -34.09
C ALA A 376 87.15 150.85 -33.20
N GLN A 377 87.46 152.15 -33.26
CA GLN A 377 86.50 153.28 -33.26
C GLN A 377 85.30 153.22 -32.27
N ASN A 378 85.23 154.01 -31.20
CA ASN A 378 85.72 155.38 -31.01
C ASN A 378 85.17 156.42 -32.03
N ARG A 379 84.23 156.06 -32.92
CA ARG A 379 83.59 156.97 -33.92
C ARG A 379 82.15 156.57 -34.34
N ALA A 380 81.29 156.20 -33.38
CA ALA A 380 79.82 156.14 -33.52
C ALA A 380 79.22 156.28 -32.10
N ILE A 381 78.39 157.29 -31.79
CA ILE A 381 76.95 157.38 -32.15
C ILE A 381 76.23 156.19 -31.47
N ALA A 382 75.69 156.29 -30.25
CA ALA A 382 74.81 157.33 -29.65
C ALA A 382 73.47 157.46 -30.38
N GLU A 383 72.39 157.52 -29.62
CA GLU A 383 70.98 157.44 -30.05
C GLU A 383 70.50 156.07 -30.58
N ARG A 384 69.28 155.71 -30.15
CA ARG A 384 68.46 154.52 -30.42
C ARG A 384 68.69 153.33 -29.46
N ASP A 385 67.96 153.20 -28.36
CA ASP A 385 66.68 153.83 -27.99
C ASP A 385 65.60 153.69 -29.06
N ALA A 386 65.04 152.49 -29.19
CA ALA A 386 63.66 152.29 -28.76
C ALA A 386 63.26 150.80 -28.82
N THR A 387 62.14 150.53 -28.15
CA THR A 387 61.22 149.41 -28.42
C THR A 387 61.69 148.04 -27.91
N ILE A 388 61.26 147.63 -26.71
CA ILE A 388 59.93 147.07 -26.37
C ILE A 388 59.82 145.61 -26.84
N GLU A 389 59.85 144.65 -25.93
CA GLU A 389 58.72 144.28 -25.05
C GLU A 389 57.60 143.61 -25.85
N LYS A 390 57.62 142.27 -25.85
CA LYS A 390 56.39 141.46 -25.85
C LYS A 390 56.67 140.05 -25.35
N GLN A 391 55.92 139.69 -24.30
CA GLN A 391 55.62 138.34 -23.82
C GLN A 391 56.79 137.53 -23.19
N VAL A 392 56.69 136.95 -21.98
CA VAL A 392 55.68 137.02 -20.89
C VAL A 392 54.23 136.67 -21.27
N ASN A 393 53.90 135.37 -21.20
CA ASN A 393 52.58 134.74 -20.92
C ASN A 393 52.61 133.29 -21.43
N SER A 394 52.08 132.24 -20.78
CA SER A 394 51.53 132.07 -19.43
C SER A 394 51.57 130.58 -19.04
N ALA A 395 51.32 130.24 -17.77
CA ALA A 395 51.24 128.85 -17.27
C ALA A 395 49.78 128.36 -17.05
N ALA A 396 49.52 127.06 -17.27
CA ALA A 396 48.32 126.28 -16.91
C ALA A 396 48.42 124.82 -17.45
N LEU A 397 47.78 123.74 -16.96
CA LEU A 397 47.30 123.27 -15.63
C LEU A 397 46.67 121.85 -15.81
N ILE A 398 46.20 121.17 -14.73
CA ILE A 398 45.17 120.06 -14.71
C ILE A 398 45.59 118.64 -15.22
N LEU A 399 45.23 117.44 -14.66
CA LEU A 399 44.68 116.91 -13.37
C LEU A 399 44.80 115.34 -13.23
N LYS A 400 44.94 114.78 -11.99
CA LYS A 400 44.35 113.52 -11.36
C LYS A 400 44.50 112.08 -11.98
N SER A 401 44.17 110.93 -11.30
CA SER A 401 44.50 110.33 -9.95
C SER A 401 43.66 109.05 -9.55
N VAL A 402 44.26 107.99 -8.91
CA VAL A 402 43.73 107.14 -7.74
C VAL A 402 42.51 106.17 -7.97
N SER A 403 42.30 104.95 -7.36
CA SER A 403 43.09 103.95 -6.54
C SER A 403 42.39 102.55 -6.30
N PHE A 404 42.98 101.68 -5.45
CA PHE A 404 42.68 100.31 -4.88
C PHE A 404 41.33 100.06 -4.09
N ASP A 405 40.91 98.87 -3.57
CA ASP A 405 41.09 97.38 -3.81
C ASP A 405 40.41 96.48 -2.67
N THR A 406 40.48 95.13 -2.72
CA THR A 406 40.37 94.04 -1.67
C THR A 406 39.04 93.27 -1.30
N GLU A 407 39.20 92.08 -0.65
CA GLU A 407 38.20 91.01 -0.33
C GLU A 407 37.85 90.80 1.17
N SER A 408 36.92 89.87 1.52
CA SER A 408 37.00 89.03 2.76
C SER A 408 36.08 87.77 2.77
N ARG A 409 36.26 86.87 3.76
CA ARG A 409 35.48 85.63 4.05
C ARG A 409 35.29 85.41 5.57
N PHE A 410 34.69 84.25 5.95
CA PHE A 410 34.94 83.44 7.17
C PHE A 410 33.82 83.34 8.26
N TRP A 411 33.00 82.27 8.14
CA TRP A 411 32.19 81.53 9.14
C TRP A 411 31.04 82.16 9.95
N LYS A 412 29.92 81.42 9.96
CA LYS A 412 29.20 81.05 11.19
C LYS A 412 28.64 79.63 11.05
N ALA A 413 28.84 78.79 12.06
CA ALA A 413 28.34 77.41 12.09
C ALA A 413 27.44 77.18 13.32
N ILE A 414 26.77 76.03 13.36
CA ILE A 414 26.00 75.49 14.49
C ILE A 414 24.66 76.21 14.78
N ALA A 415 23.57 75.66 14.24
CA ALA A 415 22.20 75.81 14.75
C ALA A 415 21.43 74.49 14.49
N VAL A 416 20.59 74.07 15.45
CA VAL A 416 20.22 72.65 15.63
C VAL A 416 18.85 72.27 15.03
N LYS A 417 18.87 71.31 14.08
CA LYS A 417 17.98 70.12 13.97
C LYS A 417 16.54 70.23 14.57
N ALA A 418 15.54 70.60 13.75
CA ALA A 418 14.12 70.30 14.03
C ALA A 418 13.21 70.28 12.77
N LEU A 419 12.73 69.07 12.42
CA LEU A 419 11.42 68.73 11.83
C LEU A 419 10.77 69.61 10.73
N SER A 420 10.87 69.17 9.46
CA SER A 420 9.74 68.78 8.57
C SER A 420 10.25 68.53 7.14
N GLY A 421 9.78 67.54 6.38
CA GLY A 421 8.86 66.44 6.68
C GLY A 421 9.12 65.24 5.75
N SER A 422 8.54 64.08 6.06
CA SER A 422 8.74 62.83 5.31
C SER A 422 7.87 62.78 4.04
N PRO A 423 8.37 62.15 2.96
CA PRO A 423 7.59 61.20 2.19
C PRO A 423 7.86 59.80 2.75
N THR A 424 6.83 59.15 3.30
CA THR A 424 6.92 57.76 3.72
C THR A 424 7.05 56.88 2.49
N SER A 425 8.21 56.26 2.29
CA SER A 425 8.35 55.25 1.25
C SER A 425 7.31 54.15 1.47
N CYS A 426 6.76 53.64 0.38
CA CYS A 426 5.73 52.60 0.40
C CYS A 426 6.18 51.41 1.28
N VAL A 427 5.32 51.04 2.24
CA VAL A 427 5.46 49.76 2.94
C VAL A 427 5.02 48.68 1.96
N THR A 428 5.96 48.12 1.22
CA THR A 428 5.77 46.80 0.63
C THR A 428 5.59 45.82 1.79
N HIS A 429 4.41 45.21 1.86
CA HIS A 429 4.14 44.16 2.84
C HIS A 429 4.98 42.95 2.45
N TRP A 430 6.08 42.72 3.17
CA TRP A 430 6.97 41.59 2.95
C TRP A 430 6.16 40.30 2.84
N GLN A 431 6.31 39.60 1.71
CA GLN A 431 5.64 38.33 1.50
C GLN A 431 6.49 37.18 2.06
N PRO A 432 5.93 36.30 2.91
CA PRO A 432 6.57 35.06 3.29
C PRO A 432 6.94 34.23 2.07
N TRP A 433 8.02 33.47 2.19
CA TRP A 433 8.36 32.42 1.22
C TRP A 433 7.50 31.20 1.51
N ARG A 434 6.74 30.74 0.50
CA ARG A 434 5.79 29.63 0.64
C ARG A 434 6.54 28.33 0.90
N ILE A 435 6.12 27.57 1.90
CA ILE A 435 6.66 26.24 2.16
C ILE A 435 5.81 25.24 1.37
N SER A 436 6.40 24.61 0.36
CA SER A 436 5.78 23.49 -0.35
C SER A 436 6.27 22.15 0.22
N SER A 437 5.55 21.06 -0.10
CA SER A 437 5.83 19.73 0.43
C SER A 437 7.29 19.31 0.16
N SER A 438 7.93 18.73 1.17
CA SER A 438 9.38 18.49 1.17
C SER A 438 9.76 17.14 0.54
N TRP A 439 10.99 17.04 0.03
CA TRP A 439 11.58 15.75 -0.38
C TRP A 439 12.21 15.09 0.84
N SER A 440 11.36 14.41 1.60
CA SER A 440 11.65 13.81 2.90
C SER A 440 10.76 12.59 3.15
N SER A 441 11.19 11.70 4.04
CA SER A 441 10.36 10.62 4.58
C SER A 441 9.65 10.99 5.90
N ASP A 442 9.83 12.21 6.42
CA ASP A 442 9.11 12.73 7.58
C ASP A 442 7.74 13.29 7.16
N GLU A 443 6.66 12.62 7.59
CA GLU A 443 5.28 13.04 7.31
C GLU A 443 4.98 14.46 7.86
N ALA A 444 5.71 14.94 8.87
CA ALA A 444 5.58 16.30 9.38
C ALA A 444 6.21 17.38 8.48
N LEU A 445 6.81 16.99 7.35
CA LEU A 445 7.30 17.89 6.29
C LEU A 445 6.44 17.87 5.03
N ALA A 446 5.33 17.12 5.06
CA ALA A 446 4.29 17.22 4.06
C ALA A 446 3.49 18.53 4.22
N VAL A 447 3.14 19.14 3.10
CA VAL A 447 2.24 20.31 3.06
C VAL A 447 1.05 19.96 2.17
N TYR A 448 -0.15 20.11 2.72
CA TYR A 448 -1.42 19.92 2.05
C TYR A 448 -2.16 21.27 1.95
N ASP A 449 -3.10 21.41 1.01
CA ASP A 449 -4.02 22.54 1.03
C ASP A 449 -5.06 22.34 2.16
N ASP A 450 -5.34 23.39 2.94
CA ASP A 450 -6.19 23.37 4.13
C ASP A 450 -7.29 24.43 4.03
N ASP A 451 -8.49 24.04 3.59
CA ASP A 451 -9.65 24.93 3.37
C ASP A 451 -10.30 25.46 4.66
N ARG A 452 -9.75 25.15 5.85
CA ARG A 452 -10.35 25.55 7.14
C ARG A 452 -10.15 27.04 7.43
N SER A 453 -11.05 27.63 8.23
CA SER A 453 -10.94 29.06 8.57
C SER A 453 -9.67 29.36 9.36
N LEU A 454 -9.11 30.55 9.16
CA LEU A 454 -7.86 31.00 9.77
C LEU A 454 -7.89 30.81 11.30
N GLU A 455 -8.99 31.13 11.98
CA GLU A 455 -9.14 30.98 13.41
C GLU A 455 -9.05 29.52 13.87
N ALA A 456 -9.66 28.59 13.13
CA ALA A 456 -9.60 27.15 13.43
C ALA A 456 -8.17 26.62 13.26
N VAL A 457 -7.55 26.92 12.11
CA VAL A 457 -6.15 26.59 11.80
C VAL A 457 -5.19 27.15 12.87
N THR A 458 -5.44 28.37 13.35
CA THR A 458 -4.62 28.97 14.42
C THR A 458 -4.80 28.27 15.77
N LEU A 459 -6.04 27.92 16.13
CA LEU A 459 -6.35 27.29 17.41
C LEU A 459 -5.80 25.85 17.48
N ASP A 460 -5.86 25.10 16.39
CA ASP A 460 -5.27 23.76 16.30
C ASP A 460 -3.73 23.81 16.35
N ALA A 461 -3.11 24.75 15.63
CA ALA A 461 -1.66 24.97 15.71
C ALA A 461 -1.22 25.35 17.15
N VAL A 462 -1.98 26.22 17.84
CA VAL A 462 -1.78 26.52 19.26
C VAL A 462 -1.94 25.27 20.13
N ALA A 463 -2.95 24.44 19.88
CA ALA A 463 -3.21 23.24 20.66
C ALA A 463 -2.06 22.22 20.54
N ILE A 464 -1.59 21.95 19.32
CA ILE A 464 -0.47 21.05 19.06
C ILE A 464 0.83 21.53 19.72
N LEU A 465 1.13 22.83 19.59
CA LEU A 465 2.30 23.45 20.21
C LEU A 465 2.23 23.38 21.75
N ARG A 466 1.11 23.75 22.38
CA ARG A 466 1.03 23.88 23.85
C ARG A 466 0.64 22.61 24.61
N ALA A 467 -0.11 21.70 23.99
CA ALA A 467 -0.58 20.47 24.64
C ALA A 467 0.28 19.23 24.32
N GLY A 468 1.28 19.35 23.44
CA GLY A 468 2.09 18.21 23.01
C GLY A 468 1.37 17.30 21.99
N GLY A 469 0.42 17.85 21.23
CA GLY A 469 -0.27 17.14 20.15
C GLY A 469 0.66 16.82 18.97
N ASP A 470 0.21 15.94 18.07
CA ASP A 470 1.02 15.51 16.92
C ASP A 470 1.42 16.68 16.00
N VAL A 471 2.66 16.64 15.49
CA VAL A 471 3.26 17.71 14.67
C VAL A 471 3.05 17.52 13.17
N THR A 472 2.56 16.35 12.72
CA THR A 472 2.35 16.04 11.29
C THR A 472 1.64 17.16 10.50
N GLN A 473 0.56 17.71 11.05
CA GLN A 473 -0.22 18.76 10.40
C GLN A 473 0.30 20.18 10.67
N LEU A 474 1.28 20.37 11.56
CA LEU A 474 1.69 21.69 12.03
C LEU A 474 2.29 22.56 10.92
N LEU A 475 3.08 21.99 10.02
CA LEU A 475 3.65 22.74 8.89
C LEU A 475 2.55 23.23 7.92
N THR A 476 1.57 22.36 7.64
CA THR A 476 0.37 22.70 6.84
C THR A 476 -0.42 23.84 7.49
N MET A 477 -0.74 23.74 8.79
CA MET A 477 -1.49 24.79 9.48
C MET A 477 -0.73 26.13 9.57
N LEU A 478 0.59 26.09 9.76
CA LEU A 478 1.40 27.31 9.73
C LEU A 478 1.48 27.93 8.32
N GLN A 479 1.38 27.14 7.24
CA GLN A 479 1.28 27.65 5.87
C GLN A 479 -0.10 28.24 5.59
N GLY A 480 -1.19 27.54 5.94
CA GLY A 480 -2.55 28.08 5.86
C GLY A 480 -2.74 29.38 6.66
N PHE A 481 -2.02 29.52 7.78
CA PHE A 481 -1.95 30.77 8.52
C PHE A 481 -1.24 31.90 7.76
N GLN A 482 -0.12 31.61 7.08
CA GLN A 482 0.57 32.59 6.24
C GLN A 482 -0.30 33.01 5.06
N ASP A 483 -0.87 32.05 4.33
CA ASP A 483 -1.68 32.31 3.14
C ASP A 483 -2.95 33.10 3.52
N GLY A 484 -3.59 32.76 4.65
CA GLY A 484 -4.80 33.43 5.15
C GLY A 484 -4.61 34.80 5.82
N ILE A 485 -3.41 35.16 6.30
CA ILE A 485 -3.17 36.48 6.92
C ILE A 485 -2.76 37.57 5.92
N ILE A 486 -2.36 37.21 4.70
CA ILE A 486 -1.99 38.15 3.61
C ILE A 486 -3.25 38.84 3.07
N GLY A 487 -3.77 39.79 3.85
CA GLY A 487 -4.99 40.55 3.56
C GLY A 487 -5.70 41.12 4.80
N LEU A 488 -5.37 40.65 6.01
CA LEU A 488 -6.04 41.09 7.25
C LEU A 488 -5.40 42.35 7.83
N THR A 489 -6.22 43.40 8.01
CA THR A 489 -5.81 44.71 8.55
C THR A 489 -5.88 44.81 10.07
N THR A 490 -6.42 43.81 10.77
CA THR A 490 -6.59 43.80 12.23
C THR A 490 -6.10 42.48 12.84
N LEU A 491 -5.07 42.55 13.68
CA LEU A 491 -4.50 41.38 14.38
C LEU A 491 -5.47 40.90 15.48
N SER A 492 -6.03 39.70 15.31
CA SER A 492 -6.87 39.03 16.30
C SER A 492 -6.11 38.76 17.61
N PRO A 493 -6.75 38.76 18.80
CA PRO A 493 -6.12 38.36 20.07
C PRO A 493 -5.44 36.97 20.01
N ILE A 494 -5.91 36.09 19.12
CA ILE A 494 -5.33 34.76 18.90
C ILE A 494 -3.86 34.87 18.41
N ALA A 495 -3.50 35.91 17.65
CA ALA A 495 -2.13 36.15 17.19
C ALA A 495 -1.12 36.35 18.33
N GLN A 496 -1.51 37.05 19.40
CA GLN A 496 -0.66 37.25 20.58
C GLN A 496 -0.47 35.94 21.37
N LEU A 497 -1.49 35.08 21.34
CA LEU A 497 -1.44 33.75 21.95
C LEU A 497 -0.55 32.80 21.13
N LEU A 498 -0.59 32.88 19.79
CA LEU A 498 0.32 32.15 18.89
C LEU A 498 1.77 32.60 19.05
N LEU A 499 2.05 33.91 19.04
CA LEU A 499 3.39 34.48 19.29
C LEU A 499 3.99 33.98 20.62
N ARG A 500 3.20 33.98 21.69
CA ARG A 500 3.62 33.43 22.98
C ARG A 500 3.86 31.92 22.91
N SER A 501 3.00 31.19 22.22
CA SER A 501 3.15 29.74 22.03
C SER A 501 4.46 29.41 21.33
N PHE A 502 4.88 30.18 20.32
CA PHE A 502 6.18 29.99 19.65
C PHE A 502 7.37 30.17 20.61
N ILE A 503 7.32 31.17 21.50
CA ILE A 503 8.37 31.41 22.50
C ILE A 503 8.43 30.25 23.51
N ASP A 504 7.26 29.79 23.99
CA ASP A 504 7.15 28.69 24.95
C ASP A 504 7.67 27.34 24.37
N THR A 505 7.68 27.16 23.03
CA THR A 505 7.85 25.82 22.38
C THR A 505 8.97 25.69 21.36
N VAL A 506 9.67 26.75 20.96
CA VAL A 506 10.74 26.69 19.92
C VAL A 506 11.84 25.64 20.19
N ALA A 507 12.08 25.31 21.47
CA ALA A 507 13.04 24.31 21.92
C ALA A 507 12.49 22.86 21.97
N ASP A 508 11.23 22.63 21.60
CA ASP A 508 10.66 21.28 21.45
C ASP A 508 11.42 20.51 20.37
N LYS A 509 11.87 19.30 20.72
CA LYS A 509 12.64 18.39 19.85
C LYS A 509 11.82 17.82 18.70
N ARG A 510 10.48 17.80 18.82
CA ARG A 510 9.57 17.29 17.78
C ARG A 510 9.44 18.25 16.60
N LEU A 511 9.78 19.53 16.80
CA LEU A 511 9.76 20.52 15.72
C LEU A 511 10.98 20.33 14.82
N HIS A 512 10.75 20.07 13.54
CA HIS A 512 11.79 20.14 12.52
C HIS A 512 12.26 21.59 12.25
N LEU A 513 13.35 21.77 11.48
CA LEU A 513 13.83 23.08 11.03
C LEU A 513 12.73 23.87 10.30
N MET A 514 11.98 23.23 9.39
CA MET A 514 10.94 23.89 8.60
C MET A 514 9.82 24.49 9.46
N HIS A 515 9.44 23.80 10.54
CA HIS A 515 8.50 24.33 11.53
C HIS A 515 9.04 25.63 12.15
N ARG A 516 10.31 25.66 12.57
CA ARG A 516 10.93 26.87 13.17
C ARG A 516 11.04 28.02 12.18
N ILE A 517 11.36 27.73 10.91
CA ILE A 517 11.34 28.73 9.83
C ILE A 517 9.91 29.29 9.67
N SER A 518 8.91 28.42 9.54
CA SER A 518 7.50 28.81 9.39
C SER A 518 7.00 29.65 10.57
N MET A 519 7.26 29.22 11.81
CA MET A 519 6.96 29.97 13.04
C MET A 519 7.62 31.36 13.03
N TYR A 520 8.87 31.48 12.56
CA TYR A 520 9.56 32.76 12.50
C TYR A 520 9.04 33.67 11.37
N GLN A 521 8.63 33.10 10.22
CA GLN A 521 7.94 33.85 9.17
C GLN A 521 6.61 34.40 9.68
N VAL A 522 5.76 33.55 10.27
CA VAL A 522 4.48 33.93 10.90
C VAL A 522 4.69 35.01 11.97
N ALA A 523 5.65 34.84 12.87
CA ALA A 523 5.95 35.85 13.89
C ALA A 523 6.31 37.21 13.28
N THR A 524 7.07 37.21 12.18
CA THR A 524 7.50 38.41 11.45
C THR A 524 6.33 39.14 10.76
N LEU A 525 5.19 38.48 10.53
CA LEU A 525 3.93 39.10 10.11
C LEU A 525 3.12 39.65 11.29
N LEU A 526 3.09 38.92 12.41
CA LEU A 526 2.25 39.24 13.57
C LEU A 526 2.81 40.36 14.46
N ALA A 527 4.12 40.55 14.48
CA ALA A 527 4.77 41.53 15.33
C ALA A 527 4.67 42.94 14.74
N SER A 528 3.80 43.77 15.31
CA SER A 528 3.59 45.18 14.91
C SER A 528 4.82 46.09 15.06
N SER A 529 5.92 45.62 15.67
CA SER A 529 7.17 46.37 15.83
C SER A 529 8.38 45.44 15.96
N ALA A 530 9.58 45.98 15.74
CA ALA A 530 10.83 45.26 16.00
C ALA A 530 11.02 44.88 17.48
N GLU A 531 10.42 45.63 18.40
CA GLU A 531 10.43 45.32 19.84
C GLU A 531 9.55 44.10 20.15
N ALA A 532 8.40 43.96 19.47
CA ALA A 532 7.54 42.77 19.57
C ALA A 532 8.19 41.50 18.98
N MET A 533 9.07 41.64 17.96
CA MET A 533 9.89 40.53 17.46
C MET A 533 11.02 40.11 18.40
N LEU A 534 11.46 40.97 19.33
CA LEU A 534 12.69 40.74 20.09
C LEU A 534 12.66 39.44 20.94
N PRO A 535 11.57 39.11 21.68
CA PRO A 535 11.52 37.86 22.44
C PRO A 535 11.51 36.61 21.56
N VAL A 536 10.78 36.63 20.44
CA VAL A 536 10.76 35.51 19.47
C VAL A 536 12.14 35.32 18.85
N THR A 537 12.82 36.43 18.50
CA THR A 537 14.17 36.40 17.94
C THR A 537 15.17 35.85 18.94
N GLN A 538 15.11 36.26 20.21
CA GLN A 538 15.98 35.74 21.26
C GLN A 538 15.74 34.25 21.54
N ALA A 539 14.47 33.80 21.55
CA ALA A 539 14.12 32.40 21.74
C ALA A 539 14.59 31.53 20.55
N MET A 540 14.43 32.01 19.32
CA MET A 540 14.92 31.34 18.11
C MET A 540 16.45 31.29 18.07
N ASP A 541 17.13 32.40 18.38
CA ASP A 541 18.60 32.51 18.44
C ASP A 541 19.25 31.74 19.62
N ALA A 542 18.44 31.21 20.54
CA ALA A 542 18.86 30.28 21.58
C ALA A 542 18.82 28.81 21.13
N VAL A 543 18.04 28.49 20.09
CA VAL A 543 17.92 27.13 19.52
C VAL A 543 18.73 27.01 18.22
N ASP A 544 18.46 27.85 17.22
CA ASP A 544 19.28 27.95 16.00
C ASP A 544 19.26 29.36 15.40
N ARG A 545 20.40 30.05 15.53
CA ARG A 545 20.63 31.40 14.99
C ARG A 545 20.55 31.49 13.46
N ARG A 546 20.62 30.36 12.75
CA ARG A 546 20.48 30.34 11.29
C ARG A 546 19.04 30.57 10.85
N VAL A 547 18.05 30.18 11.65
CA VAL A 547 16.63 30.40 11.32
C VAL A 547 16.31 31.90 11.28
N SER A 548 16.70 32.65 12.31
CA SER A 548 16.45 34.11 12.35
C SER A 548 17.25 34.87 11.29
N ARG A 549 18.42 34.36 10.90
CA ARG A 549 19.25 34.89 9.79
C ARG A 549 18.61 34.61 8.44
N LEU A 550 18.34 33.35 8.10
CA LEU A 550 17.72 32.97 6.84
C LEU A 550 16.48 33.82 6.55
N VAL A 551 15.51 33.90 7.47
CA VAL A 551 14.28 34.66 7.21
C VAL A 551 14.55 36.17 7.09
N ARG A 552 15.56 36.71 7.80
CA ARG A 552 15.98 38.12 7.65
C ARG A 552 16.62 38.38 6.28
N ASP A 553 17.38 37.42 5.77
CA ASP A 553 18.08 37.51 4.49
C ASP A 553 17.09 37.27 3.31
N LEU A 554 16.14 36.34 3.46
CA LEU A 554 14.99 36.16 2.56
C LEU A 554 14.08 37.40 2.51
N LYS A 555 13.93 38.10 3.64
CA LYS A 555 13.21 39.38 3.74
C LYS A 555 13.97 40.54 3.11
N ALA A 556 15.31 40.53 3.13
CA ALA A 556 16.10 41.47 2.35
C ALA A 556 15.97 41.19 0.83
N ARG A 557 15.85 39.92 0.43
CA ARG A 557 15.63 39.50 -0.96
C ARG A 557 14.35 40.08 -1.58
N ASP A 558 13.26 40.17 -0.82
CA ASP A 558 11.97 40.72 -1.28
C ASP A 558 11.97 42.26 -1.44
N ILE A 559 13.00 42.95 -0.96
CA ILE A 559 13.08 44.43 -0.94
C ILE A 559 14.02 44.98 -2.01
N ASP A 560 15.15 44.31 -2.29
CA ASP A 560 16.19 44.76 -3.23
C ASP A 560 16.48 43.69 -4.31
N ASP A 561 15.57 43.58 -5.27
CA ASP A 561 15.55 42.63 -6.41
C ASP A 561 16.85 42.64 -7.27
N TYR A 562 17.65 43.72 -7.19
CA TYR A 562 18.90 43.90 -7.93
C TYR A 562 20.18 43.96 -7.07
N ARG A 563 20.07 43.92 -5.74
CA ARG A 563 21.22 44.06 -4.81
C ARG A 563 21.13 43.22 -3.53
N SER A 564 20.25 42.23 -3.51
CA SER A 564 20.15 41.22 -2.45
C SER A 564 21.53 40.65 -2.08
N PRO A 565 21.94 40.63 -0.80
CA PRO A 565 23.16 39.94 -0.40
C PRO A 565 23.01 38.42 -0.66
N PRO A 566 24.12 37.70 -0.91
CA PRO A 566 24.08 36.24 -1.01
C PRO A 566 23.60 35.65 0.33
N LEU A 567 22.68 34.68 0.28
CA LEU A 567 22.24 33.97 1.47
C LEU A 567 23.45 33.26 2.12
N LEU A 568 23.58 33.39 3.45
CA LEU A 568 24.69 32.75 4.17
C LEU A 568 24.62 31.23 4.02
N ASP A 569 25.77 30.57 3.93
CA ASP A 569 25.90 29.12 3.77
C ASP A 569 25.08 28.57 2.58
N SER A 570 25.02 29.31 1.46
CA SER A 570 24.28 28.93 0.25
C SER A 570 25.15 28.87 -1.02
N ILE A 571 24.64 28.17 -2.04
CA ILE A 571 25.12 28.25 -3.42
C ILE A 571 23.98 28.56 -4.38
N ASN A 572 24.27 29.37 -5.40
CA ASN A 572 23.27 29.95 -6.29
C ASN A 572 23.46 29.44 -7.74
N TYR A 573 22.35 29.17 -8.42
CA TYR A 573 22.25 28.59 -9.76
C TYR A 573 21.29 29.40 -10.65
N GLY A 574 21.35 30.73 -10.56
CA GLY A 574 20.41 31.61 -11.25
C GLY A 574 19.14 31.82 -10.42
N ASP A 575 18.05 31.17 -10.83
CA ASP A 575 16.75 31.15 -10.15
C ASP A 575 16.74 30.27 -8.88
N VAL A 576 17.55 29.20 -8.86
CA VAL A 576 17.65 28.29 -7.72
C VAL A 576 18.74 28.72 -6.73
N SER A 577 18.47 28.59 -5.43
CA SER A 577 19.48 28.64 -4.37
C SER A 577 19.38 27.40 -3.48
N LEU A 578 20.51 26.74 -3.18
CA LEU A 578 20.57 25.68 -2.17
C LEU A 578 21.20 26.26 -0.90
N VAL A 579 20.56 26.12 0.26
CA VAL A 579 21.07 26.62 1.56
C VAL A 579 21.36 25.44 2.48
N GLY A 580 22.58 25.40 3.02
CA GLY A 580 23.11 24.25 3.75
C GLY A 580 22.82 24.34 5.24
N PHE A 581 22.10 23.35 5.79
CA PHE A 581 21.78 23.31 7.21
C PHE A 581 22.37 22.08 7.89
N ARG A 582 23.47 22.28 8.62
CA ARG A 582 23.98 21.31 9.61
C ARG A 582 23.03 21.23 10.80
N CYS A 583 21.94 20.51 10.64
CA CYS A 583 20.97 20.18 11.69
C CYS A 583 20.77 18.66 11.74
N ASP A 584 19.89 18.21 12.63
CA ASP A 584 19.48 16.82 12.79
C ASP A 584 17.95 16.79 12.66
N PRO A 585 17.37 16.12 11.64
CA PRO A 585 18.03 15.41 10.54
C PRO A 585 18.85 16.33 9.62
N ALA A 586 19.79 15.74 8.87
CA ALA A 586 20.66 16.45 7.94
C ALA A 586 20.06 16.57 6.54
N GLY A 587 20.21 17.73 5.92
CA GLY A 587 19.67 18.03 4.59
C GLY A 587 19.94 19.47 4.16
N VAL A 588 19.29 19.91 3.08
CA VAL A 588 19.42 21.28 2.54
C VAL A 588 18.06 21.88 2.23
N LEU A 589 18.00 23.21 2.23
CA LEU A 589 16.83 23.96 1.79
C LEU A 589 16.97 24.29 0.30
N HIS A 590 16.05 23.79 -0.52
CA HIS A 590 15.93 24.16 -1.93
C HIS A 590 14.99 25.38 -2.06
N LEU A 591 15.52 26.47 -2.59
CA LEU A 591 14.80 27.73 -2.83
C LEU A 591 14.65 27.99 -4.32
N LYS A 592 13.42 28.22 -4.81
CA LYS A 592 13.12 28.61 -6.20
C LYS A 592 11.77 29.34 -6.24
N ASP A 593 11.64 30.37 -7.07
CA ASP A 593 10.36 31.05 -7.38
C ASP A 593 9.51 31.48 -6.16
N ARG A 594 10.18 31.97 -5.09
CA ARG A 594 9.61 32.30 -3.76
C ARG A 594 9.08 31.10 -2.95
N GLU A 595 9.21 29.88 -3.45
CA GLU A 595 8.99 28.66 -2.68
C GLU A 595 10.27 28.19 -1.98
N MET A 596 10.08 27.53 -0.83
CA MET A 596 11.11 26.77 -0.12
C MET A 596 10.65 25.34 0.14
N ARG A 597 11.56 24.37 -0.03
CA ARG A 597 11.33 22.95 0.27
C ARG A 597 12.53 22.40 1.02
N TRP A 598 12.29 21.53 1.99
CA TRP A 598 13.36 20.75 2.60
C TRP A 598 13.72 19.56 1.71
N VAL A 599 14.99 19.19 1.72
CA VAL A 599 15.53 18.02 1.04
C VAL A 599 16.38 17.25 2.03
N ASP A 600 15.91 16.08 2.47
CA ASP A 600 16.70 15.20 3.33
C ASP A 600 17.93 14.68 2.59
N ARG A 601 19.02 14.44 3.33
CA ARG A 601 20.27 13.87 2.80
C ARG A 601 20.06 12.54 2.04
N SER A 602 19.01 11.78 2.34
CA SER A 602 18.63 10.55 1.60
C SER A 602 18.22 10.80 0.15
N TYR A 603 17.75 11.99 -0.19
CA TYR A 603 17.36 12.39 -1.55
C TYR A 603 18.48 13.14 -2.30
N ILE A 604 19.70 13.19 -1.75
CA ILE A 604 20.84 13.93 -2.32
C ILE A 604 22.01 12.99 -2.60
N GLN A 605 22.48 12.98 -3.86
CA GLN A 605 23.71 12.31 -4.26
C GLN A 605 24.79 13.37 -4.55
N ASN A 606 25.95 13.25 -3.90
CA ASN A 606 27.08 14.17 -4.04
C ASN A 606 28.14 13.50 -4.93
N ASN A 607 27.95 13.61 -6.25
CA ASN A 607 28.79 12.95 -7.26
C ASN A 607 30.04 13.80 -7.57
N PRO A 608 31.10 13.22 -8.16
CA PRO A 608 32.26 13.98 -8.62
C PRO A 608 31.86 15.05 -9.67
N GLY A 609 31.74 16.31 -9.25
CA GLY A 609 31.42 17.45 -10.12
C GLY A 609 29.93 17.78 -10.28
N GLU A 610 29.00 17.04 -9.68
CA GLU A 610 27.58 17.40 -9.65
C GLU A 610 26.92 17.05 -8.30
N ILE A 611 25.98 17.89 -7.86
CA ILE A 611 25.04 17.60 -6.78
C ILE A 611 23.72 17.20 -7.46
N VAL A 612 23.21 16.01 -7.17
CA VAL A 612 21.95 15.51 -7.72
C VAL A 612 20.92 15.43 -6.61
N ILE A 613 19.73 15.98 -6.86
CA ILE A 613 18.57 15.90 -5.97
C ILE A 613 17.47 15.07 -6.65
N LEU A 614 17.03 14.02 -5.95
CA LEU A 614 15.99 13.09 -6.38
C LEU A 614 14.62 13.66 -6.01
N ALA A 615 13.97 14.34 -6.95
CA ALA A 615 12.75 15.12 -6.75
C ALA A 615 11.48 14.32 -7.08
N GLY A 616 11.40 13.07 -6.60
CA GLY A 616 10.32 12.15 -6.95
C GLY A 616 10.51 11.57 -8.36
N GLU A 617 9.67 11.97 -9.31
CA GLU A 617 9.79 11.57 -10.73
C GLU A 617 10.88 12.37 -11.46
N ASP A 618 11.15 13.61 -11.02
CA ASP A 618 12.19 14.48 -11.58
C ASP A 618 13.56 14.25 -10.91
N THR A 619 14.64 14.53 -11.64
CA THR A 619 16.02 14.51 -11.10
C THR A 619 16.71 15.84 -11.41
N LEU A 620 16.89 16.66 -10.37
CA LEU A 620 17.55 17.97 -10.50
C LEU A 620 19.07 17.80 -10.37
N ARG A 621 19.84 18.37 -11.30
CA ARG A 621 21.30 18.29 -11.31
C ARG A 621 21.94 19.67 -11.25
N PHE A 622 22.86 19.85 -10.32
CA PHE A 622 23.48 21.12 -10.00
C PHE A 622 25.01 20.99 -10.11
N PRO A 623 25.67 21.62 -11.10
CA PRO A 623 27.09 21.41 -11.33
C PRO A 623 27.94 21.98 -10.17
N ALA A 624 28.88 21.20 -9.66
CA ALA A 624 29.92 21.63 -8.73
C ALA A 624 31.17 22.09 -9.51
N ASP A 625 30.94 22.99 -10.47
CA ASP A 625 31.92 23.46 -11.48
C ASP A 625 33.04 24.37 -10.94
N ASN A 626 32.95 24.79 -9.68
CA ASN A 626 33.88 25.76 -9.08
C ASN A 626 34.17 25.46 -7.61
N ALA A 627 35.27 26.04 -7.11
CA ALA A 627 35.79 25.78 -5.77
C ALA A 627 34.82 26.16 -4.64
N GLU A 628 33.97 27.17 -4.81
CA GLU A 628 32.97 27.57 -3.82
C GLU A 628 31.88 26.51 -3.71
N ARG A 629 31.35 26.01 -4.84
CA ARG A 629 30.36 24.93 -4.88
C ARG A 629 30.90 23.59 -4.37
N VAL A 630 32.14 23.25 -4.70
CA VAL A 630 32.81 22.03 -4.18
C VAL A 630 33.07 22.12 -2.67
N LEU A 631 33.55 23.27 -2.17
CA LEU A 631 33.73 23.46 -0.73
C LEU A 631 32.39 23.49 0.03
N TRP A 632 31.33 24.02 -0.60
CA TRP A 632 29.99 24.00 -0.02
C TRP A 632 29.42 22.57 0.06
N SER A 633 29.54 21.76 -1.00
CA SER A 633 29.01 20.38 -0.98
C SER A 633 29.76 19.53 0.05
N LEU A 634 31.09 19.59 0.09
CA LEU A 634 31.93 18.92 1.09
C LEU A 634 31.69 19.37 2.54
N SER A 635 30.93 20.44 2.76
CA SER A 635 30.70 21.03 4.09
C SER A 635 29.24 21.06 4.54
N HIS A 636 28.31 20.57 3.70
CA HIS A 636 26.87 20.45 4.00
C HIS A 636 26.23 19.14 3.51
N LEU A 637 26.84 18.46 2.53
CA LEU A 637 26.43 17.15 1.98
C LEU A 637 27.42 16.06 2.38
#